data_AF-A7TCM3-F1
#
_entry.id   AF-A7TCM3-F1
#
_cell.length_a   1.000
_cell.length_b   1.000
_cell.length_c   1.000
_cell.angle_alpha   90.00
_cell.angle_beta   90.00
_cell.angle_gamma   90.00
#
_symmetry.space_group_name_H-M   'P 1'
#
loop_
_entity.id
_entity.type
_entity.pdbx_description
1 polymer ?
#
loop_
_entity_poly.entity_id
_entity_poly.type
_entity_poly.pdbx_seq_one_letter_code
_entity_poly.pdbx_strand_id
1 'polypeptide(L)'
;SRIPDLTDTAAVQKFFLEEVQIGEDLLTKGEYESAVKHLTNAVAVCGQPQQLLQVFKQTLPPAVFQMLIDNINQMKDVTHKVP
;
A
#
# COMPACT_ATOMS: atom_id res chain seq x y z
N SER A 1 10.10 1.42 7.75
CA SER A 1 8.93 0.92 8.47
C SER A 1 9.23 -0.43 9.10
N ARG A 2 8.92 -0.60 10.38
CA ARG A 2 9.02 -1.88 11.09
C ARG A 2 7.66 -2.56 10.94
N ILE A 3 7.61 -3.73 10.28
CA ILE A 3 6.35 -4.46 10.06
C ILE A 3 5.78 -4.84 11.45
N PRO A 4 4.50 -4.53 11.75
CA PRO A 4 3.89 -4.88 13.03
C PRO A 4 3.78 -6.39 13.19
N ASP A 5 3.62 -6.85 14.44
CA ASP A 5 3.26 -8.24 14.69
C ASP A 5 1.89 -8.50 14.06
N LEU A 6 1.85 -9.39 13.07
CA LEU A 6 0.63 -9.69 12.30
C LEU A 6 -0.42 -10.45 13.13
N THR A 7 -0.06 -10.92 14.32
CA THR A 7 -0.99 -11.52 15.29
C THR A 7 -1.70 -10.48 16.17
N ASP A 8 -1.13 -9.27 16.28
CA ASP A 8 -1.74 -8.14 16.98
C ASP A 8 -2.57 -7.30 15.98
N THR A 9 -3.88 -7.56 15.98
CA THR A 9 -4.82 -6.86 15.10
C THR A 9 -4.83 -5.35 15.34
N ALA A 10 -4.57 -4.89 16.58
CA ALA A 10 -4.53 -3.46 16.89
C ALA A 10 -3.26 -2.81 16.33
N ALA A 11 -2.12 -3.48 16.41
CA ALA A 11 -0.87 -3.02 15.80
C ALA A 11 -0.97 -2.97 14.27
N VAL A 12 -1.56 -4.00 13.65
CA VAL A 12 -1.80 -4.03 12.20
C VAL A 12 -2.75 -2.92 11.76
N GLN A 13 -3.85 -2.72 12.48
CA GLN A 13 -4.81 -1.66 12.16
C GLN A 13 -4.17 -0.27 12.31
N LYS A 14 -3.37 -0.05 13.36
CA LYS A 14 -2.65 1.21 13.56
C LYS A 14 -1.65 1.46 12.43
N PHE A 15 -0.83 0.47 12.09
CA PHE A 15 0.12 0.57 10.98
C PHE A 15 -0.58 0.85 9.65
N PHE A 16 -1.69 0.17 9.39
CA PHE A 16 -2.52 0.39 8.21
C PHE A 16 -2.97 1.85 8.11
N LEU A 17 -3.56 2.39 9.19
CA LEU A 17 -4.04 3.78 9.21
C LEU A 17 -2.90 4.79 9.04
N GLU A 18 -1.76 4.55 9.70
CA GLU A 18 -0.58 5.43 9.58
C GLU A 18 -0.04 5.46 8.15
N GLU A 19 0.13 4.31 7.50
CA GLU A 19 0.64 4.23 6.13
C GLU A 19 -0.35 4.83 5.12
N VAL A 20 -1.67 4.67 5.30
CA VAL A 20 -2.67 5.34 4.47
C VAL A 20 -2.59 6.85 4.62
N GLN A 21 -2.53 7.34 5.86
CA GLN A 21 -2.51 8.78 6.13
C GLN A 21 -1.23 9.46 5.61
N ILE A 22 -0.08 8.80 5.73
CA ILE A 22 1.18 9.25 5.11
C ILE A 22 1.05 9.25 3.58
N GLY A 23 0.45 8.19 3.01
CA GLY A 23 0.18 8.10 1.58
C GLY A 23 -0.67 9.29 1.08
N GLU A 24 -1.77 9.60 1.77
CA GLU A 24 -2.64 10.73 1.45
C GLU A 24 -1.91 12.07 1.53
N ASP A 25 -1.15 12.32 2.59
CA ASP A 25 -0.36 13.55 2.75
C ASP A 25 0.65 13.71 1.60
N LEU A 26 1.35 12.64 1.21
CA LEU A 26 2.28 12.64 0.08
C LEU A 26 1.58 12.88 -1.26
N LEU A 27 0.36 12.36 -1.46
CA LEU A 27 -0.44 12.65 -2.64
C LEU A 27 -0.77 14.14 -2.74
N THR A 28 -1.13 14.80 -1.62
CA THR A 28 -1.40 16.24 -1.63
C THR A 28 -0.17 17.09 -1.96
N LYS A 29 1.03 16.56 -1.67
CA LYS A 29 2.32 17.20 -1.95
C LYS A 29 2.85 16.89 -3.37
N GLY A 30 2.21 15.98 -4.11
CA GLY A 30 2.67 15.52 -5.41
C GLY A 30 3.81 14.50 -5.37
N GLU A 31 4.09 13.93 -4.20
CA GLU A 31 5.15 12.93 -3.95
C GLU A 31 4.64 11.51 -4.24
N TYR A 32 4.28 11.25 -5.51
CA TYR A 32 3.54 10.05 -5.91
C TYR A 32 4.27 8.73 -5.66
N GLU A 33 5.59 8.67 -5.91
CA GLU A 33 6.37 7.44 -5.68
C GLU A 33 6.38 7.03 -4.20
N SER A 34 6.59 8.01 -3.33
CA SER A 34 6.59 7.79 -1.87
C SER A 34 5.18 7.46 -1.39
N ALA A 35 4.14 8.14 -1.90
CA ALA A 35 2.75 7.82 -1.58
C ALA A 35 2.41 6.37 -1.94
N VAL A 36 2.74 5.95 -3.16
CA VAL A 36 2.51 4.58 -3.64
C VAL A 36 3.22 3.56 -2.75
N LYS A 37 4.45 3.83 -2.31
CA LYS A 37 5.18 2.94 -1.39
C LYS A 37 4.43 2.71 -0.07
N HIS A 38 3.91 3.78 0.54
CA HIS A 38 3.16 3.69 1.79
C HIS A 38 1.82 2.97 1.59
N LEU A 39 1.09 3.28 0.53
CA LEU A 39 -0.16 2.61 0.19
C LEU A 39 0.05 1.11 -0.10
N THR A 40 1.16 0.73 -0.75
CA THR A 40 1.53 -0.68 -0.94
C THR A 40 1.77 -1.39 0.39
N ASN A 41 2.45 -0.76 1.35
CA ASN A 41 2.65 -1.33 2.69
C ASN A 41 1.31 -1.56 3.41
N ALA A 42 0.38 -0.60 3.30
CA ALA A 42 -0.96 -0.71 3.86
C ALA A 42 -1.74 -1.88 3.23
N VAL A 43 -1.64 -2.07 1.91
CA VAL A 43 -2.23 -3.22 1.20
C VAL A 43 -1.60 -4.54 1.64
N ALA A 44 -0.28 -4.58 1.86
CA ALA A 44 0.45 -5.79 2.24
C ALA A 44 0.06 -6.34 3.61
N VAL A 45 -0.33 -5.48 4.55
CA VAL A 45 -0.79 -5.88 5.89
C VAL A 45 -2.31 -6.12 5.96
N CYS A 46 -3.05 -5.74 4.91
CA CYS A 46 -4.48 -5.90 4.87
C CYS A 46 -4.84 -7.36 4.56
N GLY A 47 -5.68 -7.99 5.39
CA GLY A 47 -6.19 -9.33 5.13
C GLY A 47 -7.11 -9.44 3.91
N GLN A 48 -7.59 -8.30 3.36
CA GLN A 48 -8.48 -8.23 2.21
C GLN A 48 -8.02 -7.14 1.21
N PRO A 49 -6.91 -7.36 0.49
CA PRO A 49 -6.34 -6.34 -0.40
C PRO A 49 -7.29 -5.93 -1.53
N GLN A 50 -8.18 -6.82 -1.98
CA GLN A 50 -9.10 -6.53 -3.09
C GLN A 50 -10.11 -5.42 -2.77
N GLN A 51 -10.68 -5.40 -1.56
CA GLN A 51 -11.64 -4.35 -1.16
C GLN A 51 -10.94 -3.00 -1.09
N LEU A 52 -9.75 -2.97 -0.49
CA LEU A 52 -8.96 -1.77 -0.39
C LEU A 52 -8.54 -1.23 -1.76
N LEU A 53 -8.14 -2.10 -2.67
CA LEU A 53 -7.83 -1.72 -4.05
C LEU A 53 -9.04 -1.14 -4.80
N GLN A 54 -10.27 -1.61 -4.52
CA GLN A 54 -11.47 -1.00 -5.09
C GLN A 54 -11.68 0.43 -4.57
N VAL A 55 -11.46 0.67 -3.27
CA VAL A 55 -11.53 2.01 -2.68
C VAL A 55 -10.46 2.92 -3.28
N PHE A 56 -9.23 2.46 -3.41
CA PHE A 56 -8.15 3.22 -4.03
C PHE A 56 -8.41 3.52 -5.51
N LYS A 57 -9.02 2.60 -6.25
CA LYS A 57 -9.41 2.84 -7.65
C LYS A 57 -10.42 3.99 -7.79
N GLN A 58 -11.27 4.21 -6.79
CA GLN A 58 -12.28 5.28 -6.82
C GLN A 58 -11.75 6.63 -6.30
N THR A 59 -10.73 6.61 -5.44
CA THR A 59 -10.20 7.80 -4.76
C THR A 59 -8.96 8.36 -5.42
N LEU A 60 -8.13 7.50 -6.03
CA LEU A 60 -6.87 7.90 -6.65
C LEU A 60 -7.05 8.24 -8.14
N PRO A 61 -6.25 9.17 -8.67
CA PRO A 61 -6.12 9.36 -10.11
C PRO A 61 -5.68 8.07 -10.80
N PRO A 62 -6.15 7.77 -12.03
CA PRO A 62 -5.83 6.53 -12.73
C PRO A 62 -4.33 6.25 -12.86
N ALA A 63 -3.51 7.28 -13.08
CA ALA A 63 -2.05 7.14 -13.20
C ALA A 63 -1.40 6.69 -11.87
N VAL A 64 -1.83 7.26 -10.75
CA VAL A 64 -1.32 6.91 -9.42
C VAL A 64 -1.78 5.50 -9.04
N PHE A 65 -3.04 5.15 -9.33
CA PHE A 65 -3.53 3.80 -9.10
C PHE A 65 -2.78 2.75 -9.93
N GLN A 66 -2.44 3.06 -11.19
CA GLN A 66 -1.61 2.17 -12.01
C GLN A 66 -0.22 1.97 -11.40
N MET A 67 0.42 3.05 -10.93
CA MET A 67 1.71 2.95 -10.23
C MET A 67 1.62 2.06 -8.98
N LEU A 68 0.52 2.14 -8.23
CA LEU A 68 0.26 1.26 -7.08
C LEU A 68 0.19 -0.21 -7.49
N ILE A 69 -0.57 -0.53 -8.54
CA ILE A 69 -0.68 -1.90 -9.05
C ILE A 69 0.67 -2.42 -9.54
N ASP A 70 1.43 -1.60 -10.28
CA ASP A 70 2.75 -1.98 -10.77
C ASP A 70 3.72 -2.24 -9.62
N ASN A 71 3.67 -1.43 -8.56
CA ASN A 71 4.50 -1.62 -7.36
C ASN A 71 4.16 -2.92 -6.62
N ILE A 72 2.86 -3.21 -6.45
CA ILE A 72 2.39 -4.47 -5.85
C ILE A 72 2.83 -5.68 -6.69
N ASN A 73 2.73 -5.60 -8.02
CA ASN A 73 3.15 -6.68 -8.91
C ASN A 73 4.66 -6.90 -8.87
N GLN A 74 5.45 -5.82 -8.82
CA GLN A 74 6.91 -5.90 -8.67
C GLN A 74 7.31 -6.57 -7.35
N MET A 75 6.60 -6.31 -6.24
CA MET A 75 6.85 -6.99 -4.97
C MET A 75 6.57 -8.51 -5.03
N LYS A 76 5.56 -8.94 -5.80
CA LYS A 76 5.23 -10.36 -6.00
C LYS A 76 6.23 -11.08 -6.90
N ASP A 77 6.86 -10.38 -7.84
CA ASP A 77 7.83 -10.98 -8.76
C ASP A 77 9.15 -11.35 -8.06
N VAL A 78 9.53 -10.64 -7.00
CA VAL A 78 10.73 -10.96 -6.20
C VAL A 78 10.63 -12.34 -5.52
N THR A 79 9.41 -12.85 -5.30
CA THR A 79 9.18 -14.22 -4.81
C THR A 79 9.19 -15.31 -5.90
N HIS A 80 9.45 -14.97 -7.17
CA HIS A 80 9.57 -15.95 -8.27
C HIS A 80 10.90 -15.90 -9.05
N LYS A 81 11.86 -15.07 -8.64
CA LYS A 81 13.26 -15.20 -9.09
C LYS A 81 14.15 -15.82 -8.02
N VAL A 82 13.91 -17.10 -7.75
CA VAL A 82 14.97 -18.00 -7.29
C VAL A 82 15.32 -18.86 -8.51
N PRO A 83 16.55 -18.81 -9.05
CA PRO A 83 16.97 -19.72 -10.11
C PRO A 83 16.95 -21.18 -9.65
#